data_AF-A0A060R9R4-F1
#
_entry.id   AF-A0A060R9R4-F1
#
_cell.length_a   1.000
_cell.length_b   1.000
_cell.length_c   1.000
_cell.angle_alpha   90.00
_cell.angle_beta   90.00
_cell.angle_gamma   90.00
#
_symmetry.space_group_name_H-M   'P 1'
#
loop_
_entity.id
_entity.type
_entity.pdbx_description
1 polymer ?
#
loop_
_entity_poly.entity_id
_entity_poly.type
_entity_poly.pdbx_seq_one_letter_code
_entity_poly.pdbx_strand_id
1 'polypeptide(L)' 'MVIIDGISYPIYDYRSVREWRHLDLWQYKSYLVARIPRYIVGNKVVSLGVPWSAPLERMTTLLEKKR' A
#
# COMPACT_ATOMS: atom_id res chain seq x y z
N MET A 1 -5.67 -11.50 7.97
CA MET A 1 -5.98 -10.50 9.03
C MET A 1 -5.01 -9.33 8.85
N VAL A 2 -5.39 -8.12 9.26
CA VAL A 2 -4.54 -6.93 9.23
C VAL A 2 -4.24 -6.54 10.67
N ILE A 3 -2.99 -6.19 10.98
CA ILE A 3 -2.60 -5.70 12.32
C ILE A 3 -2.30 -4.21 12.19
N ILE A 4 -3.02 -3.39 12.96
CA ILE A 4 -2.86 -1.93 13.00
C ILE A 4 -2.76 -1.54 14.48
N ASP A 5 -1.66 -0.90 14.85
CA ASP A 5 -1.37 -0.46 16.22
C ASP A 5 -1.56 -1.56 17.28
N GLY A 6 -1.19 -2.81 16.92
CA GLY A 6 -1.30 -3.98 17.79
C GLY A 6 -2.69 -4.65 17.83
N ILE A 7 -3.69 -4.08 17.15
CA ILE A 7 -5.04 -4.65 17.08
C ILE A 7 -5.20 -5.44 15.78
N SER A 8 -5.72 -6.68 15.86
CA SER A 8 -6.00 -7.51 14.69
C SER A 8 -7.41 -7.31 14.16
N TYR A 9 -7.53 -6.99 12.88
CA TYR A 9 -8.81 -6.90 12.17
C TYR A 9 -8.93 -8.01 11.11
N PRO A 10 -10.09 -8.67 10.98
CA PRO A 10 -10.34 -9.57 9.86
C PRO A 10 -10.35 -8.78 8.54
N ILE A 11 -9.84 -9.39 7.48
CA ILE A 11 -9.92 -8.80 6.13
C ILE A 11 -11.35 -9.01 5.65
N TYR A 12 -12.01 -7.93 5.24
CA TYR A 12 -13.37 -7.98 4.69
C TYR A 12 -13.33 -8.33 3.21
N ASP A 13 -12.54 -7.59 2.43
CA ASP A 13 -12.38 -7.83 0.99
C ASP A 13 -11.07 -7.23 0.49
N TYR A 14 -10.84 -7.32 -0.83
CA TYR A 14 -9.72 -6.69 -1.50
C TYR A 14 -10.20 -5.75 -2.61
N ARG A 15 -9.62 -4.55 -2.67
CA ARG A 15 -9.83 -3.64 -3.79
C ARG A 15 -9.42 -4.31 -5.12
N SER A 16 -9.96 -3.80 -6.22
CA SER A 16 -9.46 -4.03 -7.56
C SER A 16 -7.95 -3.83 -7.64
N VAL A 17 -7.30 -4.60 -8.51
CA VAL A 17 -5.87 -4.49 -8.76
C VAL A 17 -5.53 -3.06 -9.18
N ARG A 18 -4.45 -2.53 -8.62
CA ARG A 18 -3.91 -1.23 -8.99
C ARG A 18 -2.42 -1.35 -9.24
N GLU A 19 -1.96 -0.53 -10.16
CA GLU A 19 -0.55 -0.34 -10.47
C GLU A 19 -0.05 1.00 -9.92
N TRP A 20 1.20 1.01 -9.46
CA TRP A 20 1.93 2.22 -9.05
C TRP A 20 3.28 2.26 -9.73
N ARG A 21 3.71 3.47 -10.07
CA ARG A 21 5.04 3.70 -10.63
C ARG A 21 6.09 3.55 -9.54
N HIS A 22 7.12 2.73 -9.78
CA HIS A 22 8.25 2.61 -8.89
C HIS A 22 9.54 3.15 -9.52
N LEU A 23 10.64 3.12 -8.77
CA LEU A 23 11.95 3.53 -9.24
C LEU A 23 12.40 2.68 -10.43
N ASP A 24 12.83 3.36 -11.48
CA ASP A 24 13.41 2.70 -12.65
C ASP A 24 14.78 2.15 -12.33
N LEU A 25 15.00 0.93 -12.79
CA LEU A 25 16.21 0.17 -12.53
C LEU A 25 16.79 -0.20 -13.90
N TRP A 26 18.07 0.12 -14.13
CA TRP A 26 18.82 -0.35 -15.30
C TRP A 26 18.15 0.02 -16.64
N GLN A 27 17.54 1.22 -16.70
CA GLN A 27 16.76 1.72 -17.85
C GLN A 27 15.44 0.96 -18.12
N TYR A 28 15.02 0.08 -17.21
CA TYR A 28 13.71 -0.57 -17.26
C TYR A 28 12.69 0.13 -16.38
N LYS A 29 11.44 0.12 -16.86
CA LYS A 29 10.30 0.65 -16.12
C LYS A 29 9.83 -0.36 -15.07
N SER A 30 9.92 0.02 -13.80
CA SER A 30 9.42 -0.79 -12.68
C SER A 30 8.00 -0.37 -12.25
N TYR A 31 7.16 -1.35 -11.97
CA TYR A 31 5.79 -1.15 -11.51
C TYR A 31 5.48 -2.05 -10.32
N LEU A 32 4.79 -1.51 -9.32
CA LEU A 32 4.20 -2.29 -8.23
C LEU A 32 2.75 -2.59 -8.58
N VAL A 33 2.38 -3.86 -8.59
CA VAL A 33 1.01 -4.31 -8.89
C VAL A 33 0.48 -5.06 -7.68
N ALA A 34 -0.59 -4.55 -7.06
CA ALA A 34 -1.14 -5.15 -5.86
C ALA A 34 -2.64 -4.88 -5.69
N ARG A 35 -3.29 -5.76 -4.91
CA ARG A 35 -4.66 -5.57 -4.42
C ARG A 35 -4.60 -5.15 -2.96
N ILE A 36 -5.23 -4.02 -2.65
CA ILE A 36 -5.18 -3.46 -1.30
C ILE A 36 -6.28 -4.09 -0.44
N PRO A 37 -5.94 -4.71 0.70
CA PRO A 37 -6.95 -5.26 1.60
C PRO A 37 -7.77 -4.14 2.24
N ARG A 38 -9.07 -4.41 2.40
CA ARG A 38 -10.00 -3.57 3.15
C ARG A 38 -10.46 -4.32 4.40
N TYR A 39 -10.55 -3.60 5.50
CA TYR A 39 -10.98 -4.12 6.79
C TYR A 39 -12.09 -3.25 7.36
N ILE A 40 -12.84 -3.77 8.32
CA ILE A 40 -13.98 -3.07 8.92
C ILE A 40 -13.58 -2.55 10.30
N VAL A 41 -13.84 -1.27 10.55
CA VAL A 41 -13.76 -0.63 11.87
C VAL A 41 -15.14 -0.08 12.21
N GLY A 42 -15.84 -0.73 13.14
CA GLY A 42 -17.25 -0.43 13.43
C GLY A 42 -18.12 -0.67 12.19
N ASN A 43 -18.70 0.41 11.65
CA ASN A 43 -19.51 0.38 10.41
C ASN A 43 -18.78 0.94 9.18
N LYS A 44 -17.48 1.22 9.27
CA LYS A 44 -16.70 1.82 8.18
C LYS A 44 -15.76 0.79 7.55
N VAL A 45 -15.77 0.72 6.22
CA VAL A 45 -14.80 -0.04 5.43
C VAL A 45 -13.58 0.84 5.16
N VAL A 46 -12.43 0.44 5.69
CA VAL A 46 -11.18 1.18 5.59
C VAL A 46 -10.22 0.41 4.67
N SER A 47 -9.60 1.12 3.72
CA SER A 47 -8.50 0.54 2.92
C SER A 47 -7.19 0.66 3.67
N LEU A 48 -6.36 -0.38 3.62
CA LEU A 48 -5.02 -0.33 4.17
C LEU A 48 -4.19 0.74 3.44
N GLY A 49 -3.60 1.68 4.19
CA GLY A 49 -2.67 2.66 3.64
C GLY A 49 -1.33 1.98 3.35
N VAL A 50 -0.96 1.89 2.07
CA VAL A 50 0.36 1.36 1.69
C VAL A 50 1.35 2.49 1.46
N PRO A 51 2.61 2.35 1.91
CA PRO A 51 3.57 3.45 1.93
C PRO A 51 3.91 3.98 0.53
N TRP A 52 3.90 3.11 -0.49
CA TRP A 52 4.17 3.48 -1.89
C TRP A 52 2.97 4.05 -2.65
N SER A 53 1.81 4.25 -2.01
CA SER A 53 0.62 4.79 -2.69
C SER A 53 0.47 6.31 -2.64
N ALA A 54 1.38 7.01 -1.95
CA ALA A 54 1.32 8.46 -1.79
C ALA A 54 1.65 9.20 -3.11
N PRO A 55 0.95 10.30 -3.44
CA PRO A 55 1.00 10.94 -4.77
C PRO A 55 2.33 11.60 -5.16
N LEU A 56 3.28 11.80 -4.23
CA LEU A 56 4.61 12.35 -4.53
C LEU A 56 5.74 11.33 -4.40
N GLU A 57 5.44 10.13 -3.90
CA GLU A 57 6.43 9.14 -3.49
C GLU A 57 6.57 8.10 -4.60
N ARG A 58 7.58 8.26 -5.47
CA ARG A 58 7.95 7.24 -6.48
C ARG A 58 8.83 6.13 -5.88
N MET A 59 9.16 6.26 -4.60
CA MET A 59 9.93 5.32 -3.82
C MET A 59 9.10 4.84 -2.65
N THR A 60 9.39 3.65 -2.15
CA THR A 60 8.82 3.17 -0.89
C THR A 60 9.48 3.91 0.26
N THR A 61 8.77 4.14 1.37
CA THR A 61 9.34 4.71 2.61
C THR A 61 10.62 4.01 3.10
N LEU A 62 10.78 2.71 2.80
CA LEU A 62 12.00 1.94 3.12
C LEU A 62 13.26 2.41 2.35
N LEU A 63 13.08 3.10 1.23
CA LEU A 63 14.16 3.62 0.39
C LEU A 63 14.39 5.12 0.61
N GLU A 64 13.45 5.84 1.24
CA GLU A 64 13.65 7.25 1.58
C GLU A 64 14.85 7.39 2.53
N LYS A 65 15.96 7.95 2.04
CA LYS A 65 17.08 8.35 2.89
C LYS A 65 16.64 9.60 3.66
N LYS A 66 16.59 9.55 4.99
CA LYS A 66 16.45 10.75 5.84
C LYS A 66 17.47 11.78 5.36
N ARG A 67 16.99 12.89 4.82
CA ARG A 67 17.82 14.06 4.49
C ARG A 67 18.08 14.87 5.75
#